data_AF-A0A8B6BZT4-F1
#
_entry.id   AF-A0A8B6BZT4-F1
#
_cell.length_a   1.000
_cell.length_b   1.000
_cell.length_c   1.000
_cell.angle_alpha   90.00
_cell.angle_beta   90.00
_cell.angle_gamma   90.00
#
_symmetry.space_group_name_H-M   'P 1'
#
loop_
_entity.id
_entity.type
_entity.pdbx_description
1 polymer ?
#
loop_
_entity_poly.entity_id
_entity_poly.type
_entity_poly.pdbx_seq_one_letter_code
_entity_poly.pdbx_strand_id
1 'polypeptide(L)'
;MTLLQIDYDLERANIVRTPTSVFSWTQVNNTSVEQTVTKTDEVTIQREDTYEFRWDRAAKVASSISAYVGIPLVGESEVSISAEMSVSMGINAGTKRSKTETWIAEYPSKIPRYSTVTMTSKLTQGNINIPFTAILCYGNDTERTITEKGIFYGCQFFDFHTDFNEAKLP
;
A
#
# COMPACT_ATOMS: atom_id res chain seq x y z
N MET A 1 -12.11 26.17 7.47
CA MET A 1 -12.36 25.16 8.52
C MET A 1 -11.03 24.49 8.80
N THR A 2 -10.73 24.24 10.07
CA THR A 2 -9.42 23.70 10.49
C THR A 2 -9.65 22.37 11.19
N LEU A 3 -8.85 21.36 10.86
CA LEU A 3 -8.85 20.10 11.58
C LEU A 3 -8.06 20.26 12.88
N LEU A 4 -8.68 19.94 14.01
CA LEU A 4 -8.03 19.96 15.32
C LEU A 4 -7.54 18.58 15.74
N GLN A 5 -8.35 17.55 15.49
CA GLN A 5 -8.08 16.18 15.88
C GLN A 5 -8.77 15.20 14.93
N ILE A 6 -8.13 14.05 14.70
CA ILE A 6 -8.73 12.92 14.02
C ILE A 6 -8.37 11.63 14.77
N ASP A 7 -9.38 10.83 15.08
CA ASP A 7 -9.25 9.56 15.78
C ASP A 7 -9.72 8.43 14.86
N TYR A 8 -8.84 7.49 14.56
CA TYR A 8 -9.12 6.31 13.74
C TYR A 8 -9.56 5.13 14.62
N ASP A 9 -10.69 4.52 14.27
CA ASP A 9 -11.20 3.32 14.94
C ASP A 9 -10.57 2.06 14.31
N LEU A 10 -9.34 1.76 14.73
CA LEU A 10 -8.55 0.65 14.18
C LEU A 10 -9.17 -0.73 14.45
N GLU A 11 -9.96 -0.87 15.52
CA GLU A 11 -10.67 -2.11 15.84
C GLU A 11 -11.75 -2.44 14.80
N ARG A 12 -12.28 -1.41 14.14
CA ARG A 12 -13.26 -1.52 13.05
C ARG A 12 -12.64 -1.36 11.67
N ALA A 13 -11.32 -1.42 11.56
CA ALA A 13 -10.63 -1.41 10.28
C ALA A 13 -11.02 -2.65 9.46
N ASN A 14 -11.43 -2.42 8.21
CA ASN A 14 -11.58 -3.48 7.22
C ASN A 14 -10.38 -3.44 6.28
N ILE A 15 -9.63 -4.54 6.21
CA ILE A 15 -8.37 -4.63 5.49
C ILE A 15 -8.46 -5.78 4.49
N VAL A 16 -8.21 -5.48 3.23
CA VAL A 16 -8.10 -6.48 2.15
C VAL A 16 -6.67 -6.44 1.63
N ARG A 17 -6.01 -7.61 1.63
CA ARG A 17 -4.64 -7.77 1.13
C ARG A 17 -4.67 -8.65 -0.11
N THR A 18 -4.15 -8.13 -1.21
CA THR A 18 -4.13 -8.82 -2.50
C THR A 18 -2.70 -8.89 -3.02
N PRO A 19 -2.02 -10.05 -2.91
CA PRO A 19 -0.74 -10.27 -3.56
C PRO A 19 -0.89 -10.17 -5.08
N THR A 20 -0.03 -9.37 -5.71
CA THR A 20 0.00 -9.18 -7.16
C THR A 20 1.37 -9.53 -7.70
N SER A 21 1.43 -10.37 -8.73
CA SER A 21 2.69 -10.68 -9.42
C SER A 21 3.16 -9.45 -10.19
N VAL A 22 4.35 -8.95 -9.86
CA VAL A 22 4.95 -7.75 -10.48
C VAL A 22 6.10 -8.10 -11.41
N PHE A 23 6.69 -9.28 -11.23
CA PHE A 23 7.75 -9.79 -12.09
C PHE A 23 7.72 -11.31 -12.12
N SER A 24 8.00 -11.91 -13.29
CA SER A 24 8.14 -13.34 -13.43
C SER A 24 9.27 -13.66 -14.41
N TRP A 25 10.07 -14.65 -14.06
CA TRP A 25 11.13 -15.19 -14.90
C TRP A 25 11.06 -16.71 -14.88
N THR A 26 11.36 -17.33 -16.01
CA THR A 26 11.39 -18.79 -16.13
C THR A 26 12.59 -19.22 -16.92
N GLN A 27 13.29 -20.25 -16.44
CA GLN A 27 14.41 -20.88 -17.11
C GLN A 27 14.21 -22.39 -17.17
N VAL A 28 14.46 -22.94 -18.35
CA VAL A 28 14.38 -24.37 -18.60
C VAL A 28 15.78 -24.93 -18.78
N ASN A 29 16.08 -26.03 -18.09
CA ASN A 29 17.29 -26.81 -18.27
C ASN A 29 16.95 -28.18 -18.86
N ASN A 30 17.07 -28.30 -20.18
CA ASN A 30 16.86 -29.56 -20.91
C ASN A 30 18.09 -30.48 -20.94
N THR A 31 19.16 -30.13 -20.22
CA THR A 31 20.43 -30.88 -20.26
C THR A 31 20.50 -31.91 -19.13
N SER A 32 21.44 -32.85 -19.27
CA SER A 32 21.70 -33.87 -18.25
C SER A 32 22.51 -33.35 -17.07
N VAL A 33 22.93 -32.09 -17.09
CA VAL A 33 23.80 -31.46 -16.07
C VAL A 33 23.10 -30.25 -15.46
N GLU A 34 23.48 -29.89 -14.23
CA GLU A 34 23.02 -28.65 -13.58
C GLU A 34 23.55 -27.43 -14.35
N GLN A 35 22.71 -26.40 -14.47
CA GLN A 35 23.11 -25.11 -15.05
C GLN A 35 23.20 -24.07 -13.94
N THR A 36 24.22 -23.21 -14.02
CA THR A 36 24.40 -22.09 -13.09
C THR A 36 23.94 -20.80 -13.76
N VAL A 37 23.10 -20.02 -13.07
CA VAL A 37 22.67 -18.68 -13.52
C VAL A 37 23.21 -17.65 -12.53
N THR A 38 24.09 -16.77 -12.99
CA THR A 38 24.53 -15.59 -12.23
C THR A 38 23.91 -14.37 -12.87
N LYS A 39 22.67 -14.07 -12.49
CA LYS A 39 21.95 -12.87 -12.95
C LYS A 39 21.40 -12.14 -11.74
N THR A 40 21.45 -10.81 -11.81
CA THR A 40 20.77 -9.89 -10.90
C THR A 40 20.18 -8.81 -11.79
N ASP A 41 18.87 -8.66 -11.73
CA ASP A 41 18.16 -7.61 -12.47
C ASP A 41 17.53 -6.64 -11.47
N GLU A 42 17.51 -5.37 -11.84
CA GLU A 42 16.78 -4.34 -11.12
C GLU A 42 15.33 -4.30 -11.63
N VAL A 43 14.39 -4.66 -10.77
CA VAL A 43 12.96 -4.55 -11.03
C VAL A 43 12.49 -3.21 -10.48
N THR A 44 12.26 -2.25 -11.37
CA THR A 44 11.70 -0.94 -10.98
C THR A 44 10.19 -0.98 -11.05
N ILE A 45 9.54 -0.71 -9.91
CA ILE A 45 8.08 -0.68 -9.78
C ILE A 45 7.68 0.75 -9.44
N GLN A 46 6.83 1.32 -10.28
CA GLN A 46 6.13 2.56 -9.98
C GLN A 46 4.77 2.23 -9.36
N ARG A 47 4.54 2.73 -8.15
CA ARG A 47 3.27 2.54 -7.42
C ARG A 47 2.71 3.87 -6.97
N GLU A 48 1.40 3.94 -6.80
CA GLU A 48 0.69 5.11 -6.29
C GLU A 48 -0.13 4.70 -5.08
N ASP A 49 0.28 5.17 -3.91
CA ASP A 49 -0.54 5.06 -2.71
C ASP A 49 -1.62 6.14 -2.76
N THR A 50 -2.83 5.81 -2.35
CA THR A 50 -3.96 6.75 -2.32
C THR A 50 -4.59 6.80 -0.95
N TYR A 51 -4.98 8.01 -0.54
CA TYR A 51 -5.57 8.30 0.76
C TYR A 51 -6.78 9.21 0.55
N GLU A 52 -7.95 8.78 0.99
CA GLU A 52 -9.21 9.50 0.81
C GLU A 52 -10.00 9.55 2.12
N PHE A 53 -10.58 10.71 2.43
CA PHE A 53 -11.41 10.93 3.61
C PHE A 53 -12.84 11.19 3.19
N ARG A 54 -13.71 10.19 3.34
CA ARG A 54 -15.13 10.32 3.01
C ARG A 54 -15.93 10.61 4.26
N TRP A 55 -16.59 11.76 4.27
CA TRP A 55 -17.36 12.27 5.39
C TRP A 55 -18.82 11.82 5.30
N ASP A 56 -19.41 11.36 6.40
CA ASP A 56 -20.83 10.94 6.43
C ASP A 56 -21.76 12.10 6.08
N ARG A 57 -21.41 13.32 6.50
CA ARG A 57 -22.16 14.55 6.25
C ARG A 57 -21.34 15.51 5.38
N ALA A 58 -21.10 15.08 4.14
CA ALA A 58 -20.35 15.81 3.12
C ALA A 58 -20.68 17.31 3.03
N ALA A 59 -21.96 17.71 3.12
CA ALA A 59 -22.40 19.11 3.01
C ALA A 59 -21.77 20.06 4.05
N LYS A 60 -21.34 19.54 5.22
CA LYS A 60 -20.68 20.35 6.26
C LYS A 60 -19.17 20.51 6.05
N VAL A 61 -18.57 19.61 5.26
CA VAL A 61 -17.14 19.58 4.92
C VAL A 61 -16.97 19.86 3.42
N ALA A 62 -17.69 20.87 2.92
CA ALA A 62 -17.69 21.22 1.50
C ALA A 62 -16.39 21.92 1.06
N SER A 63 -15.68 22.58 1.97
CA SER A 63 -14.37 23.20 1.69
C SER A 63 -13.24 22.17 1.82
N SER A 64 -12.29 22.16 0.89
CA SER A 64 -11.05 21.39 1.05
C SER A 64 -10.28 21.85 2.29
N ILE A 65 -9.92 20.92 3.16
CA ILE A 65 -9.08 21.13 4.35
C ILE A 65 -7.71 20.54 4.04
N SER A 66 -6.66 21.33 4.21
CA SER A 66 -5.28 20.82 4.26
C SER A 66 -4.84 20.71 5.71
N ALA A 67 -4.40 19.53 6.13
CA ALA A 67 -3.99 19.27 7.51
C ALA A 67 -2.80 18.28 7.56
N TYR A 68 -2.03 18.34 8.64
CA TYR A 68 -1.02 17.34 8.96
C TYR A 68 -1.65 16.30 9.89
N VAL A 69 -1.68 15.04 9.45
CA VAL A 69 -2.24 13.94 10.24
C VAL A 69 -1.41 12.68 10.06
N GLY A 70 -1.38 11.82 11.08
CA GLY A 70 -0.87 10.47 10.93
C GLY A 70 -1.78 9.67 10.00
N ILE A 71 -1.20 8.89 9.10
CA ILE A 71 -1.95 8.09 8.13
C ILE A 71 -1.88 6.62 8.51
N PRO A 72 -3.02 5.90 8.55
CA PRO A 72 -3.01 4.47 8.75
C PRO A 72 -2.23 3.75 7.66
N LEU A 73 -1.22 2.99 8.05
CA LEU A 73 -0.37 2.16 7.19
C LEU A 73 -0.72 0.69 7.37
N VAL A 74 -0.85 -0.04 6.26
CA VAL A 74 -1.08 -1.48 6.29
C VAL A 74 0.26 -2.20 6.22
N GLY A 75 0.54 -3.01 7.25
CA GLY A 75 1.61 -4.00 7.23
C GLY A 75 1.09 -5.41 6.98
N GLU A 76 2.01 -6.38 7.00
CA GLU A 76 1.70 -7.81 6.84
C GLU A 76 0.68 -8.30 7.88
N SER A 77 0.90 -7.98 9.15
CA SER A 77 0.09 -8.46 10.27
C SER A 77 -0.82 -7.39 10.89
N GLU A 78 -0.40 -6.12 10.89
CA GLU A 78 -1.06 -5.06 11.65
C GLU A 78 -1.25 -3.76 10.87
N VAL A 79 -2.04 -2.85 11.45
CA VAL A 79 -2.20 -1.47 10.98
C VAL A 79 -1.52 -0.56 12.00
N SER A 80 -0.66 0.33 11.51
CA SER A 80 0.00 1.35 12.35
C SER A 80 -0.37 2.75 11.87
N ILE A 81 -0.15 3.78 12.69
CA ILE A 81 -0.30 5.18 12.28
C ILE A 81 1.09 5.73 11.95
N SER A 82 1.24 6.32 10.76
CA SER A 82 2.48 6.95 10.33
C SER A 82 2.80 8.22 11.12
N ALA A 83 4.03 8.73 10.97
CA ALA A 83 4.31 10.13 11.26
C ALA A 83 3.36 11.05 10.48
N GLU A 84 3.12 12.25 11.02
CA GLU A 84 2.19 13.20 10.42
C GLU A 84 2.62 13.60 9.01
N MET A 85 1.67 13.60 8.08
CA MET A 85 1.87 14.07 6.71
C MET A 85 0.77 15.02 6.29
N SER A 86 1.10 15.92 5.36
CA SER A 86 0.14 16.85 4.78
C SER A 86 -0.83 16.11 3.87
N VAL A 87 -2.13 16.22 4.14
CA VAL A 87 -3.21 15.63 3.35
C VAL A 87 -4.31 16.64 3.05
N SER A 88 -5.05 16.38 1.97
CA SER A 88 -6.22 17.15 1.55
C SER A 88 -7.50 16.34 1.82
N MET A 89 -8.46 16.94 2.53
CA MET A 89 -9.72 16.32 2.96
C MET A 89 -10.93 17.15 2.49
N GLY A 90 -12.03 16.50 2.10
CA GLY A 90 -13.24 17.17 1.59
C GLY A 90 -14.00 16.31 0.57
N ILE A 91 -15.15 16.79 0.09
CA ILE A 91 -16.12 16.00 -0.74
C ILE A 91 -15.49 15.35 -1.98
N ASN A 92 -14.47 15.97 -2.58
CA ASN A 92 -13.73 15.44 -3.74
C ASN A 92 -12.21 15.52 -3.53
N ALA A 93 -11.76 15.52 -2.28
CA ALA A 93 -10.35 15.67 -1.95
C ALA A 93 -9.77 14.33 -1.52
N GLY A 94 -8.53 14.11 -1.92
CA GLY A 94 -7.72 12.99 -1.52
C GLY A 94 -6.26 13.30 -1.78
N THR A 95 -5.39 12.51 -1.20
CA THR A 95 -3.95 12.62 -1.37
C THR A 95 -3.46 11.38 -2.10
N LYS A 96 -2.73 11.62 -3.20
CA LYS A 96 -2.02 10.58 -3.94
C LYS A 96 -0.54 10.73 -3.69
N ARG A 97 0.15 9.61 -3.49
CA ARG A 97 1.60 9.57 -3.33
C ARG A 97 2.17 8.54 -4.29
N SER A 98 2.75 9.02 -5.38
CA SER A 98 3.52 8.17 -6.26
C SER A 98 4.88 7.88 -5.62
N LYS A 99 5.28 6.61 -5.62
CA LYS A 99 6.59 6.14 -5.18
C LYS A 99 7.16 5.24 -6.26
N THR A 100 8.39 5.51 -6.66
CA THR A 100 9.17 4.60 -7.49
C THR A 100 10.14 3.87 -6.58
N GLU A 101 10.06 2.54 -6.58
CA GLU A 101 10.99 1.69 -5.84
C GLU A 101 11.67 0.74 -6.81
N THR A 102 12.98 0.63 -6.67
CA THR A 102 13.79 -0.34 -7.40
C THR A 102 14.14 -1.46 -6.44
N TRP A 103 13.74 -2.67 -6.80
CA TRP A 103 14.02 -3.89 -6.07
C TRP A 103 15.04 -4.71 -6.85
N ILE A 104 15.98 -5.34 -6.15
CA ILE A 104 16.94 -6.24 -6.77
C ILE A 104 16.32 -7.64 -6.78
N ALA A 105 16.12 -8.21 -7.97
CA ALA A 105 15.70 -9.58 -8.14
C ALA A 105 16.94 -10.47 -8.27
N GLU A 106 17.15 -11.33 -7.27
CA GLU A 106 18.23 -12.30 -7.24
C GLU A 106 17.75 -13.63 -7.84
N TYR A 107 18.39 -14.05 -8.93
CA TYR A 107 18.02 -15.26 -9.66
C TYR A 107 18.52 -16.50 -8.91
N PRO A 108 17.86 -17.66 -9.06
CA PRO A 108 18.34 -18.87 -8.43
C PRO A 108 19.66 -19.26 -9.09
N SER A 109 20.68 -19.48 -8.26
CA SER A 109 22.04 -19.75 -8.74
C SER A 109 22.16 -21.06 -9.51
N LYS A 110 21.24 -22.01 -9.28
CA LYS A 110 21.28 -23.37 -9.83
C LYS A 110 19.92 -23.76 -10.41
N ILE A 111 19.95 -24.29 -11.63
CA ILE A 111 18.80 -24.84 -12.34
C ILE A 111 19.06 -26.34 -12.53
N PRO A 112 18.36 -27.22 -11.81
CA PRO A 112 18.60 -28.66 -11.88
C PRO A 112 18.42 -29.21 -13.29
N ARG A 113 19.08 -30.33 -13.58
CA ARG A 113 18.91 -31.05 -14.85
C ARG A 113 17.44 -31.42 -15.06
N TYR A 114 16.99 -31.37 -16.31
CA TYR A 114 15.62 -31.69 -16.72
C TYR A 114 14.55 -31.01 -15.86
N SER A 115 14.75 -29.73 -15.57
CA SER A 115 13.82 -28.95 -14.76
C SER A 115 13.52 -27.60 -15.40
N THR A 116 12.41 -27.01 -14.95
CA THR A 116 12.03 -25.64 -15.18
C THR A 116 11.98 -24.96 -13.83
N VAL A 117 12.70 -23.86 -13.68
CA VAL A 117 12.61 -23.00 -12.49
C VAL A 117 11.91 -21.71 -12.88
N THR A 118 10.86 -21.38 -12.14
CA THR A 118 10.10 -20.12 -12.27
C THR A 118 10.31 -19.30 -11.01
N MET A 119 10.85 -18.10 -11.18
CA MET A 119 10.92 -17.07 -10.15
C MET A 119 9.74 -16.12 -10.32
N THR A 120 9.04 -15.79 -9.24
CA THR A 120 7.92 -14.84 -9.26
C THR A 120 8.05 -13.87 -8.11
N SER A 121 8.23 -12.59 -8.42
CA SER A 121 8.20 -11.53 -7.42
C SER A 121 6.79 -10.99 -7.29
N LYS A 122 6.33 -10.86 -6.06
CA LYS A 122 5.00 -10.40 -5.69
C LYS A 122 5.11 -9.14 -4.85
N LEU A 123 4.12 -8.27 -5.00
CA LEU A 123 3.91 -7.11 -4.17
C LEU A 123 2.48 -7.15 -3.66
N THR A 124 2.27 -6.94 -2.37
CA THR A 124 0.93 -6.96 -1.78
C THR A 124 0.30 -5.58 -1.87
N GLN A 125 -0.87 -5.50 -2.52
CA GLN A 125 -1.73 -4.32 -2.44
C GLN A 125 -2.66 -4.45 -1.23
N GLY A 126 -2.55 -3.53 -0.29
CA GLY A 126 -3.47 -3.38 0.84
C GLY A 126 -4.50 -2.29 0.57
N ASN A 127 -5.78 -2.66 0.61
CA ASN A 127 -6.88 -1.72 0.70
C ASN A 127 -7.40 -1.70 2.13
N ILE A 128 -7.45 -0.53 2.75
CA ILE A 128 -7.89 -0.35 4.13
C ILE A 128 -9.01 0.69 4.22
N ASN A 129 -10.06 0.34 4.93
CA ASN A 129 -11.18 1.22 5.24
C ASN A 129 -11.30 1.33 6.76
N ILE A 130 -11.13 2.53 7.32
CA ILE A 130 -11.19 2.75 8.77
C ILE A 130 -12.19 3.84 9.10
N PRO A 131 -13.20 3.58 9.93
CA PRO A 131 -14.03 4.64 10.48
C PRO A 131 -13.17 5.65 11.26
N PHE A 132 -13.47 6.92 11.14
CA PHE A 132 -12.81 7.96 11.94
C PHE A 132 -13.83 8.93 12.54
N THR A 133 -13.42 9.60 13.61
CA THR A 133 -14.09 10.77 14.16
C THR A 133 -13.13 11.95 14.13
N ALA A 134 -13.57 13.11 13.65
CA ALA A 134 -12.75 14.30 13.55
C ALA A 134 -13.42 15.49 14.23
N ILE A 135 -12.59 16.33 14.86
CA ILE A 135 -13.00 17.60 15.48
C ILE A 135 -12.52 18.73 14.57
N LEU A 136 -13.47 19.54 14.11
CA LEU A 136 -13.25 20.61 13.15
C LEU A 136 -13.63 21.95 13.77
N CYS A 137 -12.91 23.02 13.43
CA CYS A 137 -13.15 24.39 13.89
C CYS A 137 -13.52 25.34 12.73
N TYR A 138 -14.51 26.21 12.94
CA TYR A 138 -14.85 27.28 12.01
C TYR A 138 -13.97 28.52 12.22
N GLY A 139 -12.99 28.73 11.34
CA GLY A 139 -12.08 29.87 11.42
C GLY A 139 -10.95 29.63 12.42
N ASN A 140 -10.52 30.67 13.13
CA ASN A 140 -9.49 30.58 14.18
C ASN A 140 -10.09 30.41 15.59
N ASP A 141 -11.42 30.30 15.69
CA ASP A 141 -12.14 30.22 16.96
C ASP A 141 -12.30 28.77 17.41
N THR A 142 -11.33 28.29 18.18
CA THR A 142 -11.30 26.91 18.70
C THR A 142 -12.47 26.58 19.64
N GLU A 143 -13.29 27.55 20.04
CA GLU A 143 -14.48 27.31 20.87
C GLU A 143 -15.68 26.83 20.05
N ARG A 144 -15.68 27.08 18.72
CA ARG A 144 -16.75 26.65 17.80
C ARG A 144 -16.34 25.41 17.02
N THR A 145 -16.41 24.28 17.70
CA THR A 145 -16.10 22.98 17.10
C THR A 145 -17.33 22.23 16.61
N ILE A 146 -17.13 21.39 15.60
CA ILE A 146 -18.06 20.35 15.20
C ILE A 146 -17.35 19.02 15.19
N THR A 147 -18.07 17.97 15.60
CA THR A 147 -17.63 16.59 15.46
C THR A 147 -18.26 16.00 14.21
N GLU A 148 -17.42 15.50 13.31
CA GLU A 148 -17.86 14.81 12.10
C GLU A 148 -17.24 13.43 12.03
N LYS A 149 -17.95 12.51 11.38
CA LYS A 149 -17.54 11.12 11.20
C LYS A 149 -17.35 10.82 9.73
N GLY A 150 -16.58 9.79 9.45
CA GLY A 150 -16.37 9.33 8.11
C GLY A 150 -15.62 8.02 8.06
N ILE A 151 -15.24 7.66 6.84
CA ILE A 151 -14.39 6.49 6.55
C ILE A 151 -13.17 6.98 5.80
N PHE A 152 -12.01 6.63 6.33
CA PHE A 152 -10.72 6.74 5.67
C PHE A 152 -10.55 5.55 4.73
N TYR A 153 -10.19 5.82 3.48
CA TYR A 153 -9.85 4.81 2.48
C TYR A 153 -8.38 4.97 2.12
N GLY A 154 -7.61 3.89 2.28
CA GLY A 154 -6.22 3.82 1.89
C GLY A 154 -5.99 2.69 0.89
N CYS A 155 -5.28 2.96 -0.20
CA CYS A 155 -4.67 1.93 -1.04
C CYS A 155 -3.15 2.09 -0.93
N GLN A 156 -2.47 1.04 -0.50
CA GLN A 156 -1.03 1.04 -0.25
C GLN A 156 -0.42 -0.25 -0.76
N PHE A 157 0.89 -0.23 -1.00
CA PHE A 157 1.63 -1.41 -1.41
C PHE A 157 2.73 -1.73 -0.38
N PHE A 158 2.92 -3.00 -0.05
CA PHE A 158 3.92 -3.46 0.90
C PHE A 158 4.30 -4.92 0.61
N ASP A 159 5.23 -5.48 1.40
CA ASP A 159 5.62 -6.90 1.34
C ASP A 159 6.04 -7.32 -0.07
N PHE A 160 7.22 -6.84 -0.50
CA PHE A 160 7.86 -7.34 -1.71
C PHE A 160 8.60 -8.63 -1.37
N HIS A 161 8.16 -9.73 -2.00
CA HIS A 161 8.76 -11.05 -1.81
C HIS A 161 8.97 -11.75 -3.14
N THR A 162 9.92 -12.68 -3.21
CA THR A 162 10.22 -13.47 -4.40
C THR A 162 10.15 -14.95 -4.08
N ASP A 163 9.24 -15.64 -4.77
CA ASP A 163 9.07 -17.09 -4.70
C ASP A 163 9.83 -17.79 -5.83
N PHE A 164 10.28 -19.01 -5.57
CA PHE A 164 10.88 -19.90 -6.57
C PHE A 164 10.09 -21.22 -6.62
N ASN A 165 9.77 -21.67 -7.84
CA ASN A 165 9.13 -22.95 -8.07
C ASN A 165 9.94 -23.76 -9.09
N GLU A 166 10.26 -25.00 -8.74
CA GLU A 166 10.92 -25.96 -9.63
C GLU A 166 9.92 -27.03 -10.07
N ALA A 167 9.85 -27.28 -11.38
CA ALA A 167 9.07 -28.36 -11.97
C ALA A 167 9.96 -29.26 -12.82
N LYS A 168 9.81 -30.57 -12.69
CA LYS A 168 10.50 -31.53 -13.57
C LYS A 168 9.91 -31.49 -14.96
N LEU A 169 10.77 -31.65 -15.96
CA LEU A 169 10.34 -31.86 -17.33
C LEU A 169 9.75 -33.27 -17.50
N PRO A 170 8.78 -33.42 -18.43
CA PRO A 170 8.18 -34.71 -18.75
C PRO A 170 9.19 -35.69 -19.38
#